data_AF-A0A978UVH9-F1
#
_entry.id   AF-A0A978UVH9-F1
#
_cell.length_a   1.000
_cell.length_b   1.000
_cell.length_c   1.000
_cell.angle_alpha   90.00
_cell.angle_beta   90.00
_cell.angle_gamma   90.00
#
_symmetry.space_group_name_H-M   'P 1'
#
loop_
_entity.id
_entity.type
_entity.pdbx_description
1 polymer ?
#
loop_
_entity_poly.entity_id
_entity_poly.type
_entity_poly.pdbx_seq_one_letter_code
_entity_poly.pdbx_strand_id
1 'polypeptide(L)'
;MFIQSVPNYFFHGERKVACGDAERKALDKFKRGLADPSGRLSSWVGDDCCRWEGVSCNNRTGHVVELNLRSPSSDSLDGDGTTQTLSGKIDPSLIVLKDLNYLDLSKIDFGGYQIPSFTGSL
;
A
#
# COMPACT_ATOMS: atom_id res chain seq x y z
N MET A 1 36.29 -4.31 36.32
CA MET A 1 34.89 -3.87 36.24
C MET A 1 34.84 -2.70 35.27
N PHE A 2 34.58 -2.96 33.99
CA PHE A 2 34.48 -1.90 33.00
C PHE A 2 33.01 -1.51 32.88
N ILE A 3 32.67 -0.32 33.38
CA ILE A 3 31.39 0.31 33.07
C ILE A 3 31.61 1.01 31.73
N GLN A 4 31.21 0.38 30.63
CA GLN A 4 31.10 1.11 29.37
C GLN A 4 29.85 1.98 29.44
N SER A 5 30.09 3.27 29.50
CA SER A 5 29.15 4.35 29.26
C SER A 5 28.43 4.13 27.94
N VAL A 6 27.12 3.90 27.98
CA VAL A 6 26.24 3.97 26.80
C VAL A 6 26.23 5.43 26.35
N PRO A 7 26.65 5.79 25.12
CA PRO A 7 26.41 7.12 24.62
C PRO A 7 24.90 7.24 24.45
N ASN A 8 24.31 8.16 25.19
CA ASN A 8 22.91 8.54 25.08
C ASN A 8 22.74 9.23 23.72
N TYR A 9 22.64 8.46 22.64
CA TYR A 9 22.10 8.94 21.39
C TYR A 9 20.59 9.09 21.58
N PHE A 10 20.20 10.14 22.30
CA PHE A 10 18.91 10.76 22.08
C PHE A 10 18.91 11.23 20.62
N PHE A 11 18.46 10.36 19.72
CA PHE A 11 17.99 10.80 18.42
C PHE A 11 16.73 11.64 18.67
N HIS A 12 16.89 12.93 18.90
CA HIS A 12 15.87 13.93 18.56
C HIS A 12 15.89 14.16 17.05
N GLY A 13 15.74 13.07 16.29
CA GLY A 13 15.18 13.17 14.96
C GLY A 13 13.68 13.10 15.17
N GLU A 14 12.91 14.03 14.61
CA GLU A 14 11.48 13.86 14.48
C GLU A 14 11.24 12.41 14.05
N ARG A 15 10.55 11.61 14.89
CA ARG A 15 10.18 10.25 14.51
C ARG A 15 9.31 10.43 13.28
N LYS A 16 9.88 10.27 12.08
CA LYS A 16 9.09 10.25 10.86
C LYS A 16 8.05 9.17 11.08
N VAL A 17 6.81 9.60 11.16
CA VAL A 17 5.65 8.74 11.38
C VAL A 17 5.46 7.98 10.07
N ALA A 18 6.15 6.84 9.96
CA ALA A 18 6.09 5.93 8.84
C ALA A 18 5.30 4.69 9.26
N CYS A 19 4.75 3.98 8.27
CA CYS A 19 4.02 2.76 8.52
C CYS A 19 4.90 1.65 9.11
N GLY A 20 4.27 0.72 9.81
CA GLY A 20 4.97 -0.41 10.41
C GLY A 20 5.51 -1.38 9.35
N ASP A 21 6.57 -2.11 9.70
CA ASP A 21 7.15 -3.14 8.84
C ASP A 21 6.14 -4.20 8.38
N ALA A 22 5.16 -4.52 9.24
CA ALA A 22 4.09 -5.47 8.92
C ALA A 22 3.17 -4.93 7.82
N GLU A 23 2.76 -3.67 7.93
CA GLU A 23 1.90 -2.99 6.95
C GLU A 23 2.63 -2.84 5.61
N ARG A 24 3.87 -2.37 5.64
CA ARG A 24 4.74 -2.28 4.46
C ARG A 24 4.88 -3.63 3.74
N LYS A 25 5.20 -4.70 4.46
CA LYS A 25 5.32 -6.04 3.89
C LYS A 25 3.99 -6.57 3.36
N ALA A 26 2.88 -6.23 4.02
CA ALA A 26 1.55 -6.61 3.56
C ALA A 26 1.20 -5.93 2.23
N LEU A 27 1.49 -4.64 2.11
CA LEU A 27 1.32 -3.88 0.87
C LEU A 27 2.28 -4.38 -0.23
N ASP A 28 3.52 -4.71 0.08
CA ASP A 28 4.44 -5.31 -0.90
C ASP A 28 3.95 -6.67 -1.42
N LYS A 29 3.43 -7.53 -0.54
CA LYS A 29 2.77 -8.78 -0.96
C LYS A 29 1.55 -8.53 -1.84
N PHE A 30 0.75 -7.54 -1.48
CA PHE A 30 -0.42 -7.14 -2.25
C PHE A 30 -0.01 -6.68 -3.66
N LYS A 31 1.02 -5.83 -3.77
CA LYS A 31 1.59 -5.37 -5.04
C LYS A 31 2.02 -6.54 -5.93
N ARG A 32 2.68 -7.57 -5.37
CA ARG A 32 3.11 -8.75 -6.13
C ARG A 32 1.94 -9.59 -6.68
N GLY A 33 0.75 -9.47 -6.10
CA GLY A 33 -0.48 -10.10 -6.61
C GLY A 33 -1.07 -9.40 -7.83
N LEU A 34 -0.60 -8.19 -8.14
CA LEU A 34 -1.09 -7.36 -9.22
C LEU A 34 -0.11 -7.31 -10.40
N ALA A 35 -0.65 -7.33 -11.60
CA ALA A 35 0.03 -6.93 -12.81
C ALA A 35 -0.21 -5.42 -13.04
N ASP A 36 0.89 -4.69 -13.21
CA ASP A 36 0.90 -3.23 -13.38
C ASP A 36 1.69 -2.85 -14.65
N PRO A 37 1.12 -3.05 -15.85
CA PRO A 37 1.81 -2.74 -17.11
C PRO A 37 2.09 -1.25 -17.29
N SER A 38 1.31 -0.39 -16.62
CA SER A 38 1.40 1.07 -16.66
C SER A 38 2.34 1.68 -15.62
N GLY A 39 2.87 0.90 -14.69
CA GLY A 39 3.76 1.40 -13.64
C GLY A 39 3.07 2.33 -12.60
N ARG A 40 1.77 2.17 -12.36
CA ARG A 40 1.01 2.95 -11.36
C ARG A 40 1.51 2.75 -9.93
N LEU A 41 2.11 1.59 -9.65
CA LEU A 41 2.67 1.25 -8.33
C LEU A 41 4.20 1.50 -8.28
N SER A 42 4.73 2.35 -9.17
CA SER A 42 6.15 2.70 -9.25
C SER A 42 6.65 3.44 -8.00
N SER A 43 5.78 4.21 -7.35
CA SER A 43 6.09 4.91 -6.09
C SER A 43 6.20 3.97 -4.87
N TRP A 44 5.79 2.70 -5.00
CA TRP A 44 5.82 1.72 -3.93
C TRP A 44 7.23 1.14 -3.76
N VAL A 45 8.13 2.00 -3.27
CA VAL A 45 9.55 1.73 -3.03
C VAL A 45 10.00 2.36 -1.70
N GLY A 46 11.00 1.76 -1.07
CA GLY A 46 11.54 2.21 0.22
C GLY A 46 10.74 1.73 1.44
N ASP A 47 11.05 2.31 2.60
CA ASP A 47 10.51 1.83 3.89
C ASP A 47 9.30 2.62 4.40
N ASP A 48 9.07 3.83 3.87
CA ASP A 48 7.98 4.72 4.29
C ASP A 48 6.78 4.58 3.34
N CYS A 49 5.93 3.58 3.59
CA CYS A 49 4.78 3.31 2.72
C CYS A 49 3.70 4.41 2.75
N CYS A 50 3.76 5.33 3.71
CA CYS A 50 2.90 6.51 3.74
C CYS A 50 3.22 7.53 2.63
N ARG A 51 4.35 7.34 1.92
CA ARG A 51 4.71 8.09 0.72
C ARG A 51 4.28 7.41 -0.58
N TRP A 52 3.76 6.20 -0.51
CA TRP A 52 3.35 5.47 -1.69
C TRP A 52 2.06 6.05 -2.25
N GLU A 53 1.98 6.18 -3.56
CA GLU A 53 0.79 6.69 -4.23
C GLU A 53 -0.40 5.78 -3.94
N GLY A 54 -1.53 6.39 -3.58
CA GLY A 54 -2.74 5.69 -3.16
C GLY A 54 -2.73 5.18 -1.72
N VAL A 55 -1.68 5.44 -0.93
CA VAL A 55 -1.63 5.06 0.50
C VAL A 55 -1.74 6.32 1.37
N SER A 56 -2.74 6.39 2.24
CA SER A 56 -2.81 7.42 3.29
C SER A 56 -2.62 6.79 4.67
N CYS A 57 -1.85 7.47 5.53
CA CYS A 57 -1.59 7.05 6.89
C CYS A 57 -2.16 8.02 7.93
N ASN A 58 -2.39 7.52 9.14
CA ASN A 58 -2.65 8.36 10.30
C ASN A 58 -1.38 9.13 10.68
N ASN A 59 -1.45 10.47 10.66
CA ASN A 59 -0.30 11.35 10.91
C ASN A 59 0.29 11.26 12.33
N ARG A 60 -0.39 10.61 13.28
CA ARG A 60 0.10 10.41 14.66
C ARG A 60 0.70 9.03 14.87
N THR A 61 0.05 7.98 14.35
CA THR A 61 0.46 6.58 14.59
C THR A 61 1.29 6.00 13.45
N GLY A 62 1.10 6.48 12.22
CA GLY A 62 1.74 5.98 11.01
C GLY A 62 1.00 4.81 10.37
N HIS A 63 -0.07 4.33 11.00
CA HIS A 63 -0.86 3.22 10.47
C HIS A 63 -1.59 3.61 9.20
N VAL A 64 -1.68 2.66 8.27
CA VAL A 64 -2.36 2.83 6.99
C VAL A 64 -3.85 2.89 7.24
N VAL A 65 -4.48 3.99 6.83
CA VAL A 65 -5.92 4.23 7.00
C VAL A 65 -6.69 4.23 5.69
N GLU A 66 -6.00 4.41 4.57
CA GLU A 66 -6.59 4.45 3.23
C GLU A 66 -5.70 3.72 2.22
N LEU A 67 -6.32 2.90 1.38
CA LEU A 67 -5.72 2.35 0.17
C LEU A 67 -6.65 2.64 -1.03
N ASN A 68 -6.24 3.57 -1.88
CA ASN A 68 -6.99 4.00 -3.05
C ASN A 68 -6.19 3.74 -4.33
N LEU A 69 -6.57 2.69 -5.05
CA LEU A 69 -5.94 2.24 -6.29
C LEU A 69 -6.90 2.26 -7.48
N ARG A 70 -8.03 2.97 -7.32
CA ARG A 70 -9.03 3.15 -8.37
C ARG A 70 -8.37 3.44 -9.70
N SER A 71 -8.72 2.68 -10.74
CA SER A 71 -8.19 2.96 -12.07
C SER A 71 -8.77 4.28 -12.58
N PRO A 72 -7.95 5.23 -13.07
CA PRO A 72 -8.48 6.41 -13.75
C PRO A 72 -9.39 5.94 -14.91
N SER A 73 -10.54 6.59 -15.11
CA SER A 73 -11.35 6.27 -16.30
C SER A 73 -10.51 6.56 -17.53
N SER A 74 -10.45 5.61 -18.44
CA SER A 74 -10.11 5.87 -19.83
C SER A 74 -11.26 6.69 -20.46
N ASP A 75 -11.38 7.95 -20.06
CA ASP A 75 -12.13 8.94 -20.85
C ASP A 75 -11.30 9.39 -22.07
N SER A 76 -10.07 8.88 -22.19
CA SER A 76 -9.19 9.04 -23.35
C SER A 76 -9.82 8.36 -24.56
N LEU A 77 -10.28 9.20 -25.50
CA LEU A 77 -10.83 8.85 -26.81
C LEU A 77 -9.79 8.27 -27.78
N ASP A 78 -8.55 8.08 -27.32
CA ASP A 78 -7.46 7.52 -28.12
C ASP A 78 -7.58 6.00 -28.08
N GLY A 79 -8.09 5.44 -29.18
CA GLY A 79 -8.42 4.03 -29.39
C GLY A 79 -7.23 3.05 -29.39
N ASP A 80 -6.20 3.31 -28.59
CA ASP A 80 -5.19 2.32 -28.28
C ASP A 80 -5.69 1.52 -27.07
N GLY A 81 -6.16 0.29 -27.31
CA GLY A 81 -6.69 -0.62 -26.30
C GLY A 81 -5.67 -1.11 -25.27
N THR A 82 -4.60 -0.37 -25.01
CA THR A 82 -3.67 -0.62 -23.91
C THR A 82 -4.38 -0.33 -22.60
N THR A 83 -4.83 -1.42 -21.97
CA THR A 83 -5.43 -1.43 -20.64
C THR A 83 -4.42 -0.87 -19.63
N GLN A 84 -4.53 0.43 -19.31
CA GLN A 84 -3.83 1.10 -18.19
C GLN A 84 -4.33 0.60 -16.82
N THR A 85 -4.96 -0.55 -16.81
CA THR A 85 -5.72 -1.08 -15.71
C THR A 85 -4.83 -2.03 -14.93
N LEU A 86 -4.72 -1.80 -13.62
CA LEU A 86 -4.18 -2.80 -12.71
C LEU A 86 -5.01 -4.08 -12.89
N SER A 87 -4.35 -5.22 -13.00
CA SER A 87 -5.05 -6.50 -13.11
C SER A 87 -4.45 -7.54 -12.16
N GLY A 88 -5.14 -8.66 -11.97
CA GLY A 88 -4.62 -9.77 -11.18
C GLY A 88 -5.45 -10.07 -9.94
N LYS A 89 -4.81 -10.67 -8.93
CA LYS A 89 -5.51 -11.25 -7.79
C LYS A 89 -5.24 -10.44 -6.53
N ILE A 90 -6.30 -10.18 -5.76
CA ILE A 90 -6.19 -9.59 -4.44
C ILE A 90 -5.55 -10.62 -3.48
N ASP A 91 -4.40 -10.26 -2.91
CA ASP A 91 -3.75 -11.03 -1.85
C ASP A 91 -4.41 -10.76 -0.48
N PRO A 92 -4.61 -11.79 0.37
CA PRO A 92 -5.14 -11.63 1.73
C PRO A 92 -4.23 -10.92 2.71
N SER A 93 -3.03 -10.50 2.30
CA SER A 93 -2.12 -9.71 3.13
C SER A 93 -2.75 -8.43 3.69
N LEU A 94 -3.75 -7.84 3.02
CA LEU A 94 -4.41 -6.62 3.48
C LEU A 94 -5.07 -6.78 4.87
N ILE A 95 -5.37 -7.99 5.33
CA ILE A 95 -5.92 -8.24 6.69
C ILE A 95 -4.99 -7.77 7.83
N VAL A 96 -3.73 -7.49 7.51
CA VAL A 96 -2.74 -6.92 8.45
C VAL A 96 -3.00 -5.43 8.71
N LEU A 97 -3.64 -4.72 7.78
CA LEU A 97 -3.93 -3.28 7.89
C LEU A 97 -5.14 -3.06 8.79
N LYS A 98 -4.94 -3.10 10.12
CA LYS A 98 -6.01 -3.06 11.13
C LYS A 98 -6.73 -1.73 11.25
N ASP A 99 -6.09 -0.64 10.84
CA ASP A 99 -6.64 0.71 10.91
C ASP A 99 -7.20 1.17 9.54
N LEU A 100 -7.26 0.27 8.55
CA LEU A 100 -7.73 0.58 7.21
C LEU A 100 -9.23 0.87 7.23
N ASN A 101 -9.61 2.12 6.96
CA ASN A 101 -11.01 2.56 6.96
C ASN A 101 -11.57 2.73 5.55
N TYR A 102 -10.70 2.80 4.54
CA TYR A 102 -11.10 3.01 3.16
C TYR A 102 -10.25 2.16 2.22
N LEU A 103 -10.93 1.38 1.38
CA LEU A 103 -10.33 0.55 0.35
C LEU A 103 -11.08 0.78 -0.96
N ASP A 104 -10.42 1.41 -1.93
CA ASP A 104 -10.96 1.59 -3.28
C ASP A 104 -10.08 0.86 -4.30
N LEU A 105 -10.59 -0.27 -4.75
CA LEU A 105 -10.02 -1.08 -5.83
C LEU A 105 -10.92 -1.02 -7.09
N SER A 106 -11.74 0.01 -7.22
CA SER A 106 -12.70 0.15 -8.31
C SER A 106 -11.98 0.20 -9.66
N LYS A 107 -12.62 -0.40 -10.67
CA LYS A 107 -12.10 -0.43 -12.05
C LYS A 107 -10.73 -1.11 -12.18
N ILE A 108 -10.34 -1.97 -11.24
CA ILE A 108 -9.24 -2.94 -11.42
C ILE A 108 -9.81 -4.17 -12.13
N ASP A 109 -9.03 -4.75 -13.04
CA ASP A 109 -9.42 -5.96 -13.76
C ASP A 109 -9.00 -7.22 -12.99
N PHE A 110 -9.94 -7.80 -12.26
CA PHE A 110 -9.70 -9.05 -11.54
C PHE A 110 -9.77 -10.29 -12.43
N GLY A 111 -9.93 -10.20 -13.76
CA GLY A 111 -9.82 -11.35 -14.67
C GLY A 111 -10.72 -12.56 -14.33
N GLY A 112 -11.85 -12.33 -13.64
CA GLY A 112 -12.75 -13.36 -13.14
C GLY A 112 -12.36 -14.00 -11.79
N TYR A 113 -11.28 -13.55 -11.14
CA TYR A 113 -10.94 -13.96 -9.78
C TYR A 113 -12.02 -13.53 -8.78
N GLN A 114 -12.36 -14.43 -7.86
CA GLN A 114 -13.31 -14.11 -6.80
C GLN A 114 -12.70 -13.08 -5.85
N ILE A 115 -13.53 -12.10 -5.46
CA ILE A 115 -13.20 -11.19 -4.38
C ILE A 115 -13.00 -12.04 -3.11
N PRO A 116 -11.82 -11.99 -2.47
CA PRO A 116 -11.57 -12.81 -1.30
C PRO A 116 -12.51 -12.49 -0.14
N SER A 117 -12.90 -13.51 0.62
CA SER A 117 -13.84 -13.39 1.75
C SER A 117 -13.34 -12.50 2.89
N PHE A 118 -12.03 -12.26 3.00
CA PHE A 118 -11.47 -11.40 4.04
C PHE A 118 -11.89 -9.93 3.89
N THR A 119 -12.39 -9.52 2.74
CA THR A 119 -12.81 -8.14 2.48
C THR A 119 -13.91 -7.65 3.43
N GLY A 120 -14.75 -8.54 3.97
CA GLY A 120 -15.74 -8.22 5.00
C GLY A 120 -15.20 -8.28 6.44
N SER A 121 -13.92 -8.60 6.62
CA SER A 121 -13.24 -8.70 7.92
C SER A 121 -12.08 -7.70 8.06
N LEU A 122 -11.94 -6.81 7.07
CA LEU A 122 -11.12 -5.61 7.16
C LEU A 122 -11.80 -4.59 8.07
#